data_AF-A0A838F7C7-F1
#
_entry.id   AF-A0A838F7C7-F1
#
_cell.length_a   1.000
_cell.length_b   1.000
_cell.length_c   1.000
_cell.angle_alpha   90.00
_cell.angle_beta   90.00
_cell.angle_gamma   90.00
#
_symmetry.space_group_name_H-M   'P 1'
#
loop_
_entity.id
_entity.type
_entity.pdbx_description
1 polymer ?
#
loop_
_entity_poly.entity_id
_entity_poly.type
_entity_poly.pdbx_seq_one_letter_code
_entity_poly.pdbx_strand_id
1 'polypeptide(L)'
;MVAFIFSCETNDNAISGAVTYYDKTINKAVEGEGADVYLFKSIVVMQNQPTSYLKKTTVGASGYYSLSALQAGPYYVYCEKLDSSGNILGLAGTSTLVTGNETRVLNITLK
;
A
#
# COMPACT_ATOMS: atom_id res chain seq x y z
N MET A 1 -1.85 14.56 -15.93
CA MET A 1 -1.24 14.34 -14.61
C MET A 1 0.28 14.34 -14.75
N VAL A 2 1.07 14.94 -13.85
CA VAL A 2 2.55 14.95 -14.00
C VAL A 2 3.34 14.38 -12.82
N ALA A 3 2.73 14.24 -11.65
CA ALA A 3 3.35 13.46 -10.57
C ALA A 3 2.27 12.69 -9.81
N PHE A 4 2.50 11.39 -9.64
CA PHE A 4 1.78 10.53 -8.70
C PHE A 4 2.79 10.18 -7.62
N ILE A 5 2.52 10.59 -6.39
CA ILE A 5 3.43 10.43 -5.26
C ILE A 5 2.80 9.42 -4.33
N PHE A 6 3.55 8.35 -4.06
CA PHE A 6 3.15 7.23 -3.24
C PHE A 6 4.23 7.00 -2.20
N SER A 7 3.87 7.14 -0.92
CA SER A 7 4.76 6.82 0.19
C SER A 7 4.36 5.50 0.83
N CYS A 8 5.33 4.80 1.39
CA CYS A 8 5.12 3.54 2.08
C CYS A 8 6.04 3.49 3.29
N GLU A 9 5.45 3.24 4.45
CA GLU A 9 6.10 3.12 5.73
C GLU A 9 5.63 1.84 6.39
N THR A 10 6.49 1.26 7.23
CA THR A 10 6.14 0.08 8.03
C THR A 10 6.16 0.44 9.50
N ASN A 11 5.15 -0.02 10.21
CA ASN A 11 5.08 0.06 11.65
C ASN A 11 4.40 -1.21 12.14
N ASP A 12 5.07 -1.99 12.98
CA ASP A 12 4.56 -3.16 13.70
C ASP A 12 3.41 -3.92 13.01
N ASN A 13 3.79 -4.89 12.17
CA ASN A 13 2.84 -5.75 11.47
C ASN A 13 1.84 -4.98 10.58
N ALA A 14 2.14 -3.73 10.23
CA ALA A 14 1.35 -2.93 9.30
C ALA A 14 2.23 -2.20 8.28
N ILE A 15 1.60 -1.90 7.14
CA ILE A 15 2.10 -1.00 6.11
C ILE A 15 1.11 0.16 6.03
N SER A 16 1.60 1.39 6.03
CA SER A 16 0.79 2.59 5.85
C SER A 16 1.51 3.58 4.95
N GLY A 17 0.79 4.59 4.48
CA GLY A 17 1.38 5.64 3.66
C GLY A 17 0.35 6.63 3.17
N ALA A 18 0.82 7.51 2.30
CA ALA A 18 0.01 8.53 1.66
C ALA A 18 0.09 8.39 0.13
N VAL A 19 -1.03 8.70 -0.50
CA VAL A 19 -1.17 8.81 -1.95
C VAL A 19 -1.55 10.24 -2.26
N THR A 20 -0.79 10.88 -3.13
CA THR A 20 -1.11 12.23 -3.63
C THR A 20 -0.82 12.30 -5.12
N TYR A 21 -1.47 13.22 -5.82
CA TYR A 21 -1.16 13.52 -7.21
C TYR A 21 -1.11 15.01 -7.45
N TYR A 22 -0.35 15.42 -8.46
CA TYR A 22 -0.28 16.82 -8.85
C TYR A 22 -1.40 17.16 -9.84
N ASP A 23 -2.37 17.95 -9.37
CA ASP A 23 -3.40 18.54 -10.22
C ASP A 23 -2.85 19.82 -10.87
N LYS A 24 -2.68 19.75 -12.19
CA LYS A 24 -2.18 20.86 -13.00
C LYS A 24 -3.20 21.99 -13.16
N THR A 25 -4.49 21.69 -13.04
CA THR A 25 -5.59 22.66 -13.21
C THR A 25 -5.54 23.69 -12.09
N ILE A 26 -5.25 23.22 -10.88
CA ILE A 26 -5.12 24.07 -9.69
C ILE A 26 -3.68 24.26 -9.21
N ASN A 27 -2.71 23.71 -9.97
CA ASN A 27 -1.27 23.78 -9.70
C ASN A 27 -0.89 23.38 -8.25
N LYS A 28 -1.45 22.25 -7.77
CA LYS A 28 -1.31 21.81 -6.37
C LYS A 28 -1.25 20.29 -6.28
N ALA A 29 -0.55 19.78 -5.25
CA ALA A 29 -0.72 18.41 -4.80
C ALA A 29 -2.08 18.25 -4.10
N VAL A 30 -2.78 17.18 -4.45
CA VAL A 30 -4.08 16.79 -3.88
C VAL A 30 -4.05 15.34 -3.42
N GLU A 31 -4.90 15.04 -2.46
CA GLU A 31 -5.09 13.73 -1.87
C GLU A 31 -5.54 12.71 -2.92
N GLY A 32 -4.92 11.53 -2.90
CA GLY A 32 -5.20 10.43 -3.82
C GLY A 32 -6.45 9.64 -3.47
N GLU A 33 -7.50 10.28 -2.94
CA GLU A 33 -8.74 9.63 -2.52
C GLU A 33 -9.29 8.69 -3.61
N GLY A 34 -9.76 7.51 -3.20
CA GLY A 34 -10.35 6.53 -4.11
C GLY A 34 -9.33 5.77 -4.97
N ALA A 35 -8.02 5.99 -4.80
CA ALA A 35 -7.01 5.08 -5.34
C ALA A 35 -7.10 3.73 -4.60
N ASP A 36 -6.87 2.65 -5.32
CA ASP A 36 -6.80 1.31 -4.75
C ASP A 36 -5.35 0.91 -4.50
N VAL A 37 -5.09 0.36 -3.31
CA VAL A 37 -3.79 -0.11 -2.86
C VAL A 37 -3.85 -1.61 -2.63
N TYR A 38 -2.99 -2.34 -3.32
CA TYR A 38 -2.90 -3.79 -3.33
C TYR A 38 -1.59 -4.25 -2.72
N LEU A 39 -1.65 -5.36 -2.00
CA LEU A 39 -0.51 -5.97 -1.33
C LEU A 39 -0.22 -7.35 -1.90
N PHE A 40 1.03 -7.60 -2.28
CA PHE A 40 1.48 -8.87 -2.82
C PHE A 40 2.70 -9.40 -2.05
N LYS A 41 2.86 -10.72 -2.03
CA LYS A 41 4.08 -11.38 -1.54
C LYS A 41 5.15 -11.55 -2.61
N SER A 42 4.80 -11.38 -3.88
CA SER A 42 5.69 -11.60 -5.01
C SER A 42 5.42 -10.59 -6.12
N ILE A 43 6.50 -9.98 -6.63
CA ILE A 43 6.43 -9.09 -7.79
C ILE A 43 5.96 -9.83 -9.05
N VAL A 44 6.25 -11.13 -9.16
CA VAL A 44 5.82 -11.96 -10.30
C VAL A 44 4.30 -12.16 -10.26
N VAL A 45 3.72 -12.40 -9.08
CA VAL A 45 2.27 -12.51 -8.91
C VAL A 45 1.60 -11.18 -9.23
N MET A 46 2.14 -10.07 -8.74
CA MET A 46 1.64 -8.72 -9.06
C MET A 46 1.55 -8.48 -10.58
N GLN A 47 2.56 -8.90 -11.36
CA GLN A 47 2.60 -8.67 -12.80
C GLN A 47 1.72 -9.64 -13.60
N ASN A 48 1.71 -10.92 -13.24
CA ASN A 48 1.05 -11.97 -14.04
C ASN A 48 -0.38 -12.29 -13.57
N GLN A 49 -0.71 -11.97 -12.32
CA GLN A 49 -1.99 -12.28 -11.67
C GLN A 49 -2.39 -11.14 -10.71
N PRO A 50 -2.69 -9.93 -11.22
CA PRO A 50 -2.95 -8.75 -10.40
C PRO A 50 -4.18 -8.90 -9.47
N THR A 51 -5.08 -9.84 -9.77
CA THR A 51 -6.24 -10.17 -8.92
C THR A 51 -5.90 -11.09 -7.75
N SER A 52 -4.71 -11.69 -7.71
CA SER A 52 -4.25 -12.61 -6.66
C SER A 52 -3.52 -11.87 -5.53
N TYR A 53 -3.95 -10.66 -5.21
CA TYR A 53 -3.40 -9.88 -4.10
C TYR A 53 -3.74 -10.52 -2.75
N LEU A 54 -2.89 -10.30 -1.75
CA LEU A 54 -3.12 -10.75 -0.37
C LEU A 54 -4.14 -9.87 0.36
N LYS A 55 -4.01 -8.55 0.19
CA LYS A 55 -4.92 -7.55 0.76
C LYS A 55 -5.12 -6.40 -0.23
N LYS A 56 -6.27 -5.76 -0.11
CA LYS A 56 -6.62 -4.51 -0.81
C LYS A 56 -7.18 -3.52 0.21
N THR A 57 -6.87 -2.25 0.03
CA THR A 57 -7.57 -1.13 0.67
C THR A 57 -7.79 -0.03 -0.36
N THR A 58 -8.80 0.80 -0.14
CA THR A 58 -9.01 2.03 -0.91
C THR A 58 -8.54 3.21 -0.07
N VAL A 59 -7.86 4.18 -0.69
CA VAL A 59 -7.36 5.39 -0.05
C VAL A 59 -8.54 6.27 0.36
N GLY A 60 -8.56 6.70 1.62
CA GLY A 60 -9.60 7.57 2.15
C GLY A 60 -9.45 9.03 1.71
N ALA A 61 -10.43 9.87 2.07
CA ALA A 61 -10.46 11.30 1.74
C ALA A 61 -9.23 12.09 2.23
N SER A 62 -8.55 11.62 3.27
CA SER A 62 -7.32 12.23 3.77
C SER A 62 -6.07 11.90 2.94
N GLY A 63 -6.20 11.05 1.91
CA GLY A 63 -5.08 10.59 1.09
C GLY A 63 -4.24 9.48 1.73
N TYR A 64 -4.60 8.99 2.91
CA TYR A 64 -3.86 7.94 3.61
C TYR A 64 -4.46 6.54 3.41
N TYR A 65 -3.60 5.53 3.47
CA TYR A 65 -3.98 4.12 3.48
C TYR A 65 -3.28 3.36 4.62
N SER A 66 -3.86 2.23 5.02
CA SER A 66 -3.27 1.31 5.98
C SER A 66 -3.66 -0.14 5.68
N LEU A 67 -2.68 -1.03 5.80
CA LEU A 67 -2.80 -2.48 5.66
C LEU A 67 -2.18 -3.11 6.91
N SER A 68 -3.00 -3.57 7.85
CA SER A 68 -2.56 -4.10 9.15
C SER A 68 -2.59 -5.63 9.21
N ALA A 69 -2.22 -6.21 10.36
CA ALA A 69 -2.23 -7.66 10.61
C ALA A 69 -1.44 -8.45 9.56
N LEU A 70 -0.22 -7.97 9.28
CA LEU A 70 0.73 -8.58 8.36
C LEU A 70 1.75 -9.39 9.14
N GLN A 71 2.05 -10.59 8.66
CA GLN A 71 3.20 -11.35 9.15
C GLN A 71 4.49 -10.62 8.79
N ALA A 72 5.54 -10.80 9.59
CA ALA A 72 6.85 -10.30 9.24
C ALA A 72 7.31 -10.86 7.87
N GLY A 73 8.06 -10.04 7.12
CA GLY A 73 8.64 -10.43 5.84
C GLY A 73 8.41 -9.42 4.72
N PRO A 74 8.95 -9.71 3.52
CA PRO A 74 8.90 -8.81 2.39
C PRO A 74 7.49 -8.75 1.79
N TYR A 75 7.16 -7.57 1.26
CA TYR A 75 5.93 -7.28 0.56
C TYR A 75 6.18 -6.34 -0.61
N TYR A 76 5.30 -6.42 -1.60
CA TYR A 76 5.19 -5.49 -2.72
C TYR A 76 3.85 -4.78 -2.60
N VAL A 77 3.88 -3.45 -2.64
CA VAL A 77 2.69 -2.60 -2.55
C VAL A 77 2.52 -1.92 -3.89
N TYR A 78 1.32 -2.00 -4.44
CA TYR A 78 0.95 -1.42 -5.71
C TYR A 78 -0.25 -0.51 -5.52
N CYS A 79 -0.22 0.68 -6.12
CA CYS A 79 -1.29 1.65 -6.07
C CYS A 79 -1.73 1.98 -7.49
N GLU A 80 -3.04 1.97 -7.72
CA GLU A 80 -3.65 2.43 -8.95
C GLU A 80 -4.77 3.43 -8.66
N LYS A 81 -4.90 4.44 -9.52
CA LYS A 81 -6.07 5.32 -9.55
C LYS A 81 -6.63 5.29 -10.95
N LEU A 82 -7.93 5.01 -11.04
CA LEU A 82 -8.68 4.99 -12.30
C LEU A 82 -9.58 6.22 -12.39
N ASP A 83 -9.92 6.63 -13.61
CA ASP A 83 -11.02 7.55 -13.87
C ASP A 83 -12.37 6.81 -13.85
N SER A 84 -13.47 7.56 -14.00
CA SER A 84 -14.83 7.00 -14.03
C SER A 84 -15.09 6.01 -15.18
N SER A 85 -14.25 6.03 -16.21
CA SER A 85 -14.32 5.16 -17.38
C SER A 85 -13.40 3.94 -17.25
N GLY A 86 -12.68 3.81 -16.13
CA GLY A 86 -11.74 2.72 -15.88
C GLY A 86 -10.34 2.94 -16.47
N ASN A 87 -10.03 4.12 -16.99
CA ASN A 87 -8.68 4.41 -17.50
C ASN A 87 -7.73 4.73 -16.36
N ILE A 88 -6.48 4.30 -16.49
CA ILE A 88 -5.42 4.58 -15.53
C ILE A 88 -5.13 6.09 -15.51
N LEU A 89 -5.37 6.72 -14.37
CA LEU A 89 -4.92 8.07 -14.08
C LEU A 89 -3.51 8.05 -13.49
N GLY A 90 -3.20 7.12 -12.60
CA GLY A 90 -1.89 7.02 -11.98
C GLY A 90 -1.58 5.64 -11.43
N LEU A 91 -0.29 5.26 -11.52
CA LEU A 91 0.26 4.02 -11.02
C LEU A 91 1.53 4.29 -10.25
N ALA A 92 1.69 3.60 -9.13
CA ALA A 92 2.95 3.53 -8.40
C ALA A 92 3.10 2.17 -7.73
N GLY A 93 4.33 1.78 -7.44
CA GLY A 93 4.60 0.57 -6.68
C GLY A 93 5.93 0.65 -5.98
N THR A 94 6.05 -0.10 -4.90
CA THR A 94 7.28 -0.21 -4.12
C THR A 94 7.35 -1.57 -3.43
N SER A 95 8.52 -1.90 -2.89
CA SER A 95 8.69 -3.03 -1.98
C SER A 95 9.05 -2.54 -0.58
N THR A 96 8.67 -3.30 0.42
CA THR A 96 8.99 -3.00 1.82
C THR A 96 9.16 -4.28 2.63
N LEU A 97 9.77 -4.16 3.79
CA LEU A 97 9.99 -5.25 4.74
C LEU A 97 9.22 -4.95 6.02
N VAL A 98 8.18 -5.74 6.30
CA VAL A 98 7.49 -5.67 7.59
C VAL A 98 8.36 -6.42 8.60
N THR A 99 8.85 -5.72 9.61
CA THR A 99 9.80 -6.29 10.59
C THR A 99 9.11 -7.12 11.68
N GLY A 100 7.83 -6.84 11.97
CA GLY A 100 7.00 -7.57 12.94
C GLY A 100 7.59 -7.58 14.36
N ASN A 101 6.97 -6.91 15.31
CA ASN A 101 7.30 -7.08 16.73
C ASN A 101 6.67 -8.40 17.23
N GLU A 102 7.21 -9.55 16.80
CA GLU A 102 6.84 -10.83 17.38
C GLU A 102 7.34 -10.87 18.83
N THR A 103 6.49 -10.45 19.77
CA THR A 103 6.73 -10.69 21.19
C THR A 103 6.56 -12.19 21.43
N ARG A 104 7.63 -12.98 21.27
CA ARG A 104 7.67 -14.36 21.74
C ARG A 104 7.60 -14.36 23.26
N VAL A 105 6.40 -14.43 23.81
CA VAL A 105 6.21 -14.78 25.23
C VAL A 105 6.67 -16.23 25.40
N LEU A 106 7.91 -16.41 25.83
CA LEU A 106 8.43 -17.72 26.20
C LEU A 106 7.85 -18.08 27.58
N ASN A 107 6.73 -18.81 27.60
CA ASN A 107 6.23 -19.40 28.84
C ASN A 107 7.17 -20.56 29.24
N ILE A 108 8.21 -20.26 30.01
CA ILE A 108 9.03 -21.28 30.66
C ILE A 108 8.28 -21.71 31.93
N THR A 109 7.61 -22.85 31.89
CA THR A 109 7.17 -23.52 33.11
C THR A 109 8.41 -24.14 33.76
N LEU A 110 8.96 -23.48 34.77
CA LEU A 110 9.96 -24.09 35.64
C LEU A 110 9.25 -24.96 36.68
N LYS A 111 9.25 -26.28 36.40
CA LYS A 111 8.84 -27.43 37.22
C LYS A 111 7.56 -27.31 38.06
#